data_AF-A0A2U2UIE3-F1
#
_entry.id   AF-A0A2U2UIE3-F1
#
_cell.length_a   1.000
_cell.length_b   1.000
_cell.length_c   1.000
_cell.angle_alpha   90.00
_cell.angle_beta   90.00
_cell.angle_gamma   90.00
#
_symmetry.space_group_name_H-M   'P 1'
#
loop_
_entity.id
_entity.type
_entity.pdbx_description
1 polymer ?
#
loop_
_entity_poly.entity_id
_entity_poly.type
_entity_poly.pdbx_seq_one_letter_code
_entity_poly.pdbx_strand_id
1 'polypeptide(L)'
;MNDSERQGEMEKKKREFIKKMESITPRQFFRFLDEKNVTVVCPGCGLKDTQITATTGKLNLQQLMDGEKGEEFMTYFRLEPGHPGDSDANYYYKSFCENCGYITMHAVTPVLNWLGSQKN
;
A
#
# COMPACT_ATOMS: atom_id res chain seq x y z
N MET A 1 -28.26 18.67 7.21
CA MET A 1 -27.57 17.82 6.22
C MET A 1 -28.56 16.80 5.70
N ASN A 2 -28.81 16.82 4.40
CA ASN A 2 -29.68 15.84 3.74
C ASN A 2 -28.89 14.54 3.46
N ASP A 3 -29.59 13.43 3.25
CA ASP A 3 -28.95 12.11 3.07
C ASP A 3 -28.04 12.05 1.83
N SER A 4 -28.40 12.77 0.75
CA SER A 4 -27.52 12.92 -0.43
C SER A 4 -26.21 13.66 -0.15
N GLU A 5 -26.21 14.63 0.77
CA GLU A 5 -24.99 15.37 1.15
C GLU A 5 -24.06 14.48 1.97
N ARG A 6 -24.62 13.68 2.90
CA ARG A 6 -23.85 12.70 3.69
C ARG A 6 -23.22 11.61 2.82
N GLN A 7 -23.95 11.12 1.81
CA GLN A 7 -23.41 10.16 0.85
C GLN A 7 -22.29 10.77 -0.01
N GLY A 8 -22.47 12.00 -0.49
CA GLY A 8 -21.44 12.71 -1.25
C GLY A 8 -20.13 12.92 -0.48
N GLU A 9 -20.22 13.30 0.81
CA GLU A 9 -19.05 13.43 1.68
C GLU A 9 -18.34 12.11 1.95
N MET A 10 -19.09 11.03 2.14
CA MET A 10 -18.53 9.70 2.37
C MET A 10 -17.75 9.19 1.16
N GLU A 11 -18.29 9.34 -0.04
CA GLU A 11 -17.61 9.00 -1.30
C GLU A 11 -16.38 9.87 -1.57
N LYS A 12 -16.41 11.13 -1.15
CA LYS A 12 -15.22 12.01 -1.22
C LYS A 12 -14.11 11.52 -0.30
N LYS A 13 -14.43 11.25 0.97
CA LYS A 13 -13.46 10.73 1.96
C LYS A 13 -12.85 9.40 1.52
N LYS A 14 -13.67 8.50 0.97
CA LYS A 14 -13.21 7.22 0.44
C LYS A 14 -12.22 7.40 -0.72
N ARG A 15 -12.52 8.31 -1.66
CA ARG A 15 -11.60 8.60 -2.78
C ARG A 15 -10.29 9.22 -2.31
N GLU A 16 -10.33 10.16 -1.37
CA GLU A 16 -9.12 10.74 -0.76
C GLU A 16 -8.29 9.68 -0.04
N PHE A 17 -8.95 8.78 0.67
CA PHE A 17 -8.32 7.67 1.37
C PHE A 17 -7.62 6.70 0.40
N ILE A 18 -8.29 6.29 -0.68
CA ILE A 18 -7.70 5.46 -1.74
C ILE A 18 -6.45 6.13 -2.34
N LYS A 19 -6.56 7.42 -2.70
CA LYS A 19 -5.41 8.18 -3.22
C LYS A 19 -4.22 8.21 -2.24
N LYS A 20 -4.50 8.28 -0.94
CA LYS A 20 -3.44 8.26 0.08
C LYS A 20 -2.70 6.92 0.09
N MET A 21 -3.41 5.79 0.01
CA MET A 21 -2.79 4.47 -0.06
C MET A 21 -1.98 4.26 -1.35
N GLU A 22 -2.48 4.79 -2.47
CA GLU A 22 -1.83 4.73 -3.78
C GLU A 22 -0.61 5.64 -3.90
N SER A 23 -0.41 6.57 -2.95
CA SER A 23 0.76 7.44 -2.95
C SER A 23 2.06 6.75 -2.52
N ILE A 24 1.98 5.50 -2.04
CA ILE A 24 3.14 4.73 -1.61
C ILE A 24 3.70 3.94 -2.79
N THR A 25 4.86 4.38 -3.28
CA THR A 25 5.65 3.65 -4.28
C THR A 25 6.44 2.50 -3.64
N PRO A 26 6.87 1.47 -4.41
CA PRO A 26 7.71 0.40 -3.88
C PRO A 26 9.00 0.91 -3.24
N ARG A 27 9.63 1.92 -3.86
CA ARG A 27 10.84 2.55 -3.32
C ARG A 27 10.60 3.21 -1.95
N GLN A 28 9.48 3.89 -1.76
CA GLN A 28 9.13 4.49 -0.46
C GLN A 28 8.85 3.41 0.58
N PHE A 29 8.19 2.32 0.19
CA PHE A 29 7.92 1.21 1.07
C PHE A 29 9.21 0.53 1.56
N PHE A 30 10.16 0.24 0.66
CA PHE A 30 11.46 -0.33 1.07
C PHE A 30 12.26 0.63 1.95
N ARG A 31 12.24 1.94 1.68
CA ARG A 31 12.85 2.94 2.56
C ARG A 31 12.23 2.93 3.96
N PHE A 32 10.91 2.83 4.05
CA PHE A 32 10.22 2.67 5.33
C PHE A 32 10.71 1.43 6.09
N LEU A 33 10.81 0.28 5.41
CA LEU A 33 11.27 -0.97 6.03
C LEU A 33 12.71 -0.85 6.55
N ASP A 34 13.59 -0.26 5.74
CA ASP A 34 14.99 -0.02 6.08
C ASP A 34 15.14 0.89 7.33
N GLU A 35 14.42 2.02 7.36
CA GLU A 35 14.42 2.92 8.52
C GLU A 35 13.83 2.30 9.80
N LYS A 36 13.03 1.24 9.66
CA LYS A 36 12.51 0.45 10.80
C LYS A 36 13.38 -0.76 11.14
N ASN A 37 14.53 -0.93 10.50
CA ASN A 37 15.41 -2.09 10.65
C ASN A 37 14.69 -3.42 10.41
N VAL A 38 13.72 -3.43 9.49
CA VAL A 38 13.07 -4.68 9.07
C VAL A 38 14.09 -5.49 8.28
N THR A 39 14.34 -6.71 8.73
CA THR A 39 15.38 -7.58 8.16
C THR A 39 15.06 -7.97 6.72
N VAL A 40 16.08 -7.95 5.86
CA VAL A 40 16.03 -8.53 4.49
C VAL A 40 16.16 -10.06 4.50
N VAL A 41 16.39 -10.66 5.67
CA VAL A 41 16.43 -12.11 5.87
C VAL A 41 15.00 -12.64 6.02
N CYS A 42 14.61 -13.57 5.17
CA CYS A 42 13.32 -14.24 5.27
C CYS A 42 13.21 -15.00 6.62
N PRO A 43 12.20 -14.70 7.46
CA PRO A 43 12.00 -15.42 8.72
C PRO A 43 11.66 -16.91 8.54
N GLY A 44 11.13 -17.30 7.38
CA GLY A 44 10.76 -18.69 7.09
C GLY A 44 11.95 -19.60 6.71
N CYS A 45 12.84 -19.14 5.82
CA CYS A 45 13.93 -19.97 5.29
C CYS A 45 15.34 -19.41 5.51
N GLY A 46 15.48 -18.22 6.10
CA GLY A 46 16.79 -17.61 6.41
C GLY A 46 17.55 -17.05 5.21
N LEU A 47 16.99 -17.12 3.99
CA LEU A 47 17.62 -16.53 2.80
C LEU A 47 17.44 -15.02 2.77
N LYS A 48 18.45 -14.31 2.27
CA LYS A 48 18.43 -12.86 2.04
C LYS A 48 17.93 -12.54 0.63
N ASP A 49 17.41 -11.33 0.46
CA ASP A 49 17.09 -10.74 -0.85
C ASP A 49 16.06 -11.54 -1.68
N THR A 50 15.24 -12.36 -1.01
CA THR A 50 14.18 -13.18 -1.64
C THR A 50 12.79 -12.56 -1.54
N GLN A 51 12.68 -11.33 -1.01
CA GLN A 51 11.42 -10.70 -0.68
C GLN A 51 10.87 -9.90 -1.88
N ILE A 52 9.72 -10.33 -2.39
CA ILE A 52 8.99 -9.68 -3.48
C ILE A 52 7.78 -8.93 -2.91
N THR A 53 7.58 -7.69 -3.32
CA THR A 53 6.41 -6.87 -2.98
C THR A 53 5.36 -6.91 -4.09
N ALA A 54 4.08 -6.96 -3.73
CA ALA A 54 3.01 -6.78 -4.70
C ALA A 54 2.89 -5.29 -5.09
N THR A 55 2.91 -5.02 -6.39
CA THR A 55 2.77 -3.68 -6.95
C THR A 55 1.61 -3.63 -7.94
N THR A 56 0.98 -2.46 -8.06
CA THR A 56 -0.08 -2.19 -9.03
C THR A 56 0.30 -0.96 -9.82
N GLY A 57 0.24 -1.07 -11.15
CA GLY A 57 0.40 0.04 -12.07
C GLY A 57 -0.94 0.63 -12.46
N LYS A 58 -1.04 1.96 -12.51
CA LYS A 58 -2.17 2.65 -13.14
C LYS A 58 -1.72 3.32 -14.44
N LEU A 59 -2.44 2.99 -15.51
CA LEU A 59 -2.32 3.61 -16.82
C LEU A 59 -3.69 4.14 -17.21
N ASN A 60 -3.75 5.38 -17.71
CA ASN A 60 -4.92 5.80 -18.46
C ASN A 60 -4.84 5.28 -19.92
N LEU A 61 -5.96 5.33 -20.64
CA LEU A 61 -6.05 4.78 -22.00
C LEU A 61 -5.05 5.42 -22.96
N GLN A 62 -4.84 6.75 -22.86
CA GLN A 62 -3.89 7.46 -23.71
C GLN A 62 -2.46 6.98 -23.46
N GLN A 63 -2.05 6.91 -22.19
CA GLN A 63 -0.72 6.43 -21.79
C GLN A 63 -0.46 4.99 -22.23
N LEU A 64 -1.49 4.14 -22.16
CA LEU A 64 -1.40 2.76 -22.65
C LEU A 64 -1.15 2.73 -24.17
N MET A 65 -1.87 3.57 -24.93
CA MET A 65 -1.71 3.66 -26.39
C MET A 65 -0.35 4.25 -26.79
N ASP A 66 0.19 5.16 -25.98
CA ASP A 66 1.49 5.81 -26.20
C ASP A 66 2.68 4.93 -25.74
N GLY A 67 2.41 3.76 -25.16
CA GLY A 67 3.44 2.84 -24.67
C GLY A 67 4.17 3.33 -23.42
N GLU A 68 3.57 4.26 -22.67
CA GLU A 68 4.15 4.78 -21.43
C GLU A 68 4.12 3.71 -20.31
N LYS A 69 5.06 3.84 -19.37
CA LYS A 69 5.02 3.07 -18.12
C LYS A 69 4.16 3.82 -17.11
N GLY A 70 3.16 3.13 -16.55
CA GLY A 70 2.22 3.71 -15.60
C GLY A 70 2.85 4.04 -14.25
N GLU A 71 2.14 4.83 -13.46
CA GLU A 71 2.52 5.08 -12.07
C GLU A 71 2.32 3.78 -11.27
N GLU A 72 3.41 3.29 -10.70
CA GLU A 72 3.43 2.08 -9.87
C GLU A 72 3.35 2.44 -8.38
N PHE A 73 2.45 1.75 -7.67
CA PHE A 73 2.28 1.87 -6.23
C PHE A 73 2.18 0.48 -5.57
N MET A 74 2.34 0.44 -4.26
CA MET A 74 2.18 -0.78 -3.48
C MET A 74 0.73 -1.27 -3.50
N THR A 75 0.51 -2.54 -3.86
CA THR A 75 -0.81 -3.15 -3.76
C THR A 75 -1.23 -3.23 -2.30
N TYR A 76 -2.38 -2.63 -1.97
CA TYR A 76 -2.99 -2.70 -0.65
C TYR A 76 -4.09 -3.75 -0.62
N PHE A 77 -4.23 -4.41 0.51
CA PHE A 77 -5.20 -5.47 0.73
C PHE A 77 -6.02 -5.16 1.98
N ARG A 78 -7.31 -5.42 1.92
CA ARG A 78 -8.20 -5.25 3.07
C ARG A 78 -8.05 -6.46 4.01
N LEU A 79 -8.00 -6.20 5.31
CA LEU A 79 -8.13 -7.20 6.37
C LEU A 79 -9.61 -7.51 6.57
N GLU A 80 -9.96 -8.80 6.52
CA GLU A 80 -11.30 -9.30 6.81
C GLU A 80 -11.27 -10.32 7.97
N PRO A 81 -12.22 -10.25 8.93
CA PRO A 81 -13.26 -9.23 9.07
C PRO A 81 -12.66 -7.88 9.50
N GLY A 82 -13.01 -6.81 8.77
CA GLY A 82 -12.51 -5.47 9.05
C GLY A 82 -13.32 -4.79 10.16
N HIS A 83 -12.71 -3.81 10.85
CA HIS A 83 -13.48 -2.90 11.69
C HIS A 83 -14.52 -2.16 10.83
N PRO A 84 -15.70 -1.82 11.37
CA PRO A 84 -16.70 -1.06 10.63
C PRO A 84 -16.10 0.22 10.03
N GLY A 85 -16.33 0.43 8.72
CA GLY A 85 -15.85 1.60 7.98
C GLY A 85 -14.55 1.40 7.19
N ASP A 86 -14.14 2.47 6.51
CA ASP A 86 -12.91 2.55 5.72
C ASP A 86 -11.84 3.29 6.54
N SER A 87 -11.19 2.57 7.46
CA SER A 87 -10.02 3.05 8.21
C SER A 87 -8.75 2.40 7.65
N ASP A 88 -7.64 3.12 7.68
CA ASP A 88 -6.28 2.62 7.43
C ASP A 88 -5.88 1.42 8.30
N ALA A 89 -6.49 1.25 9.47
CA ALA A 89 -6.32 0.07 10.31
C ALA A 89 -6.82 -1.22 9.63
N ASN A 90 -7.68 -1.11 8.61
CA ASN A 90 -8.22 -2.26 7.88
C ASN A 90 -7.40 -2.64 6.65
N TYR A 91 -6.25 -2.01 6.39
CA TYR A 91 -5.46 -2.27 5.20
C TYR A 91 -4.02 -2.60 5.52
N TYR A 92 -3.41 -3.42 4.68
CA TYR A 92 -2.01 -3.77 4.78
C TYR A 92 -1.36 -3.93 3.39
N TYR A 93 -0.06 -3.69 3.33
CA TYR A 93 0.80 -4.03 2.21
C TYR A 93 1.41 -5.42 2.42
N LYS A 94 1.52 -6.22 1.36
CA LYS A 94 2.11 -7.57 1.43
C LYS A 94 3.47 -7.62 0.73
N SER A 95 4.34 -8.46 1.29
CA SER A 95 5.51 -8.99 0.61
C SER A 95 5.59 -10.49 0.87
N PHE A 96 6.18 -11.24 -0.04
CA PHE A 96 6.36 -12.69 0.10
C PHE A 96 7.78 -13.11 -0.28
N CYS A 97 8.28 -14.16 0.35
CA CYS A 97 9.52 -14.81 -0.03
C CYS A 97 9.29 -15.70 -1.24
N GLU A 98 10.02 -15.48 -2.33
CA GLU A 98 9.89 -16.29 -3.55
C GLU A 98 10.37 -17.74 -3.38
N ASN A 99 11.23 -18.00 -2.39
CA ASN A 99 11.78 -19.33 -2.14
C ASN A 99 10.86 -20.22 -1.30
N CYS A 100 10.29 -19.71 -0.20
CA CYS A 100 9.50 -20.52 0.74
C CYS A 100 8.05 -20.06 0.92
N GLY A 101 7.63 -18.98 0.26
CA GLY A 101 6.27 -18.47 0.34
C GLY A 101 5.92 -17.76 1.65
N TYR A 102 6.89 -17.50 2.54
CA TYR A 102 6.64 -16.75 3.78
C TYR A 102 6.14 -15.34 3.46
N ILE A 103 4.97 -14.97 4.00
CA ILE A 103 4.31 -13.68 3.72
C ILE A 103 4.46 -12.75 4.93
N THR A 104 4.93 -11.53 4.67
CA THR A 104 4.92 -10.43 5.62
C THR A 104 3.81 -9.44 5.28
N MET A 105 3.03 -9.05 6.28
CA MET A 105 1.97 -8.04 6.14
C MET A 105 2.32 -6.81 6.98
N HIS A 106 2.27 -5.64 6.38
CA HIS A 106 2.57 -4.37 7.03
C HIS A 106 1.32 -3.50 7.01
N ALA A 107 0.80 -3.15 8.19
CA ALA A 107 -0.35 -2.25 8.29
C ALA A 107 -0.09 -0.94 7.53
N VAL A 108 -1.13 -0.38 6.91
CA VAL A 108 -1.02 0.85 6.11
C VAL A 108 -0.75 2.08 7.00
N THR A 109 -1.38 2.15 8.19
CA THR A 109 -1.28 3.31 9.09
C THR A 109 0.17 3.77 9.40
N PRO A 110 1.09 2.89 9.86
CA PRO A 110 2.46 3.32 10.18
C PRO A 110 3.23 3.81 8.95
N VAL A 111 2.99 3.18 7.79
CA VAL A 111 3.63 3.54 6.51
C VAL A 111 3.16 4.92 6.05
N LEU A 112 1.84 5.18 6.11
CA LEU A 112 1.27 6.48 5.74
C LEU A 112 1.72 7.61 6.68
N ASN A 113 1.78 7.34 7.98
CA ASN A 113 2.25 8.31 8.97
C ASN A 113 3.72 8.64 8.75
N TRP A 114 4.53 7.62 8.46
CA TRP A 114 5.93 7.81 8.09
C TRP A 114 6.07 8.67 6.83
N LEU A 115 5.36 8.36 5.74
CA LEU A 115 5.42 9.16 4.52
C LEU A 115 5.03 10.63 4.78
N GLY A 116 4.03 10.86 5.63
CA GLY A 116 3.63 12.21 6.06
C GLY A 116 4.74 12.96 6.79
N SER A 117 5.49 12.27 7.67
CA SER A 117 6.61 12.88 8.41
C SER A 117 7.81 13.25 7.53
N GLN A 118 7.96 12.64 6.34
CA GLN A 118 9.05 12.92 5.40
C GLN A 118 8.79 14.14 4.51
N LYS A 119 7.56 14.67 4.48
CA LYS A 119 7.14 15.80 3.65
C LYS A 119 7.15 17.14 4.40
N ASN A 120 7.48 17.11 5.69
CA ASN A 120 7.65 18.27 6.57
C ASN A 120 9.14 18.47 6.86
#